data_AF-X1P0J6-F1
#
_entry.id   AF-X1P0J6-F1
#
_cell.length_a   1.000
_cell.length_b   1.000
_cell.length_c   1.000
_cell.angle_alpha   90.00
_cell.angle_beta   90.00
_cell.angle_gamma   90.00
#
_symmetry.space_group_name_H-M   'P 1'
#
loop_
_entity.id
_entity.type
_entity.pdbx_description
1 polymer ?
#
loop_
_entity_poly.entity_id
_entity_poly.type
_entity_poly.pdbx_seq_one_letter_code
_entity_poly.pdbx_strand_id
1 'polypeptide(L)'
;MYQEYIQDRHHVHMNAKRWVSLSEFVKFLGRAGIAKVEGSELGWFISWVDNSSSARARQDAIKKMDRAKMDDEQRSRRELDEQIRRAQEQCAAPQAPAPTPLPSNNATNGLPQSNNG
;
A
#
# COMPACT_ATOMS: atom_id res chain seq x y z
N MET A 1 -3.85 -40.54 2.02
CA MET A 1 -3.57 -39.47 1.04
C MET A 1 -3.19 -38.23 1.84
N TYR A 2 -2.00 -37.64 1.73
CA TYR A 2 -1.12 -37.50 0.58
C TYR A 2 0.04 -38.50 0.51
N GLN A 3 0.33 -38.90 -0.72
CA GLN A 3 1.36 -39.82 -1.18
C GLN A 3 2.56 -39.01 -1.68
N GLU A 4 3.76 -39.56 -1.52
CA GLU A 4 4.98 -39.33 -2.31
C GLU A 4 5.70 -37.97 -2.24
N TYR A 5 6.87 -37.96 -1.59
CA TYR A 5 8.17 -38.08 -2.29
C TYR A 5 9.27 -38.27 -1.23
N ILE A 6 9.44 -39.50 -0.73
CA ILE A 6 10.63 -39.84 0.06
C ILE A 6 11.69 -40.34 -0.92
N GLN A 7 12.28 -39.40 -1.66
CA GLN A 7 13.60 -39.57 -2.27
C GLN A 7 14.56 -38.52 -1.70
N ASP A 8 14.68 -38.43 -0.37
CA ASP A 8 15.76 -37.66 0.21
C ASP A 8 16.57 -38.51 1.18
N ARG A 9 17.86 -38.65 0.84
CA ARG A 9 18.88 -39.43 1.55
C ARG A 9 19.37 -38.72 2.83
N HIS A 10 18.66 -37.67 3.27
CA HIS A 10 18.96 -36.84 4.44
C HIS A 10 17.80 -36.87 5.44
N HIS A 11 17.27 -38.04 5.75
CA HIS A 11 16.34 -38.18 6.87
C HIS A 11 17.11 -37.96 8.18
N VAL A 12 17.25 -36.70 8.57
CA VAL A 12 17.89 -36.29 9.82
C VAL A 12 16.93 -36.63 10.95
N HIS A 13 17.22 -37.72 11.65
CA HIS A 13 16.46 -38.16 12.81
C HIS A 13 16.53 -37.10 13.93
N MET A 14 15.46 -37.01 14.73
CA MET A 14 15.32 -35.97 15.77
C MET A 14 16.51 -35.88 16.73
N ASN A 15 17.22 -36.99 16.96
CA ASN A 15 18.44 -37.07 17.78
C ASN A 15 19.59 -36.15 17.33
N ALA A 16 19.52 -35.58 16.12
CA ALA A 16 20.53 -34.65 15.60
C ALA A 16 20.27 -33.18 15.96
N LYS A 17 19.17 -32.86 16.66
CA LYS A 17 18.84 -31.48 17.08
C LYS A 17 19.01 -31.34 18.60
N ARG A 18 19.32 -30.12 19.06
CA ARG A 18 19.48 -29.76 20.49
C ARG A 18 18.25 -30.14 21.35
N TRP A 19 17.07 -30.23 20.74
CA TRP A 19 15.79 -30.41 21.43
C TRP A 19 15.42 -31.89 21.54
N VAL A 20 14.95 -32.29 22.71
CA VAL A 20 14.65 -33.70 23.04
C VAL A 20 13.24 -34.09 22.58
N SER A 21 12.35 -33.11 22.39
CA SER A 21 10.97 -33.35 21.95
C SER A 21 10.54 -32.41 20.83
N LEU A 22 9.65 -32.90 19.97
CA LEU A 22 9.04 -32.13 18.88
C LEU A 22 8.31 -30.89 19.42
N SER A 23 7.57 -31.03 20.53
CA SER A 23 6.86 -29.93 21.18
C SER A 23 7.80 -28.82 21.64
N GLU A 24 8.99 -29.16 22.12
CA GLU A 24 9.99 -28.17 22.54
C GLU A 24 10.59 -27.43 21.35
N PHE A 25 10.91 -28.16 20.26
CA PHE A 25 11.37 -27.56 19.02
C PHE A 25 10.33 -26.60 18.42
N VAL A 26 9.06 -27.02 18.40
CA VAL A 26 7.95 -26.22 17.88
C VAL A 26 7.75 -24.95 18.72
N LYS A 27 7.80 -25.05 20.05
CA LYS A 27 7.78 -23.86 20.94
C LYS A 27 8.98 -22.94 20.70
N PHE A 28 10.16 -23.48 20.43
CA PHE A 28 11.34 -22.69 20.10
C PHE A 28 11.15 -21.89 18.80
N LEU A 29 10.60 -22.51 17.74
CA LEU A 29 10.34 -21.82 16.47
C LEU A 29 9.38 -20.64 16.63
N GLY A 30 8.35 -20.81 17.48
CA GLY A 30 7.43 -19.72 17.84
C GLY A 30 8.14 -18.59 18.59
N ARG A 31 8.98 -18.92 19.58
CA ARG A 31 9.76 -17.92 20.35
C ARG A 31 10.81 -17.20 19.51
N ALA A 32 11.42 -17.89 18.55
CA ALA A 32 12.39 -17.31 17.63
C ALA A 32 11.74 -16.44 16.54
N GLY A 33 10.40 -16.46 16.42
CA GLY A 33 9.66 -15.68 15.42
C GLY A 33 9.85 -16.17 13.99
N ILE A 34 10.29 -17.42 13.81
CA ILE A 34 10.53 -18.03 12.49
C ILE A 34 9.24 -18.59 11.90
N ALA A 35 8.33 -19.08 12.75
CA ALA A 35 7.07 -19.65 12.33
C ALA A 35 5.97 -19.30 13.34
N LYS A 36 4.75 -19.13 12.83
CA LYS A 36 3.55 -19.05 13.66
C LYS A 36 3.19 -20.47 14.07
N VAL A 37 3.03 -20.68 15.37
CA VAL A 37 2.78 -21.99 15.96
C VAL A 37 1.47 -21.94 16.72
N GLU A 38 0.57 -22.87 16.40
CA GLU A 38 -0.73 -23.02 17.05
C GLU A 38 -0.86 -24.45 17.59
N GLY A 39 -1.19 -24.57 18.88
CA GLY A 39 -1.45 -25.86 19.53
C GLY A 39 -2.95 -26.13 19.56
N SER A 40 -3.37 -27.28 19.02
CA SER A 40 -4.75 -27.77 19.08
C SER A 40 -4.77 -29.18 19.69
N GLU A 41 -5.95 -29.68 20.04
CA GLU A 41 -6.15 -31.04 20.56
C GLU A 41 -5.72 -32.13 19.55
N LEU A 42 -5.74 -31.79 18.25
CA LEU A 42 -5.30 -32.66 17.15
C LEU A 42 -3.78 -32.60 16.87
N GLY A 43 -3.02 -31.75 17.55
CA GLY A 43 -1.58 -31.62 17.39
C GLY A 43 -1.09 -30.17 17.17
N TRP A 44 0.13 -30.03 16.68
CA TRP A 44 0.77 -28.74 16.43
C TRP A 44 0.65 -28.34 14.96
N PHE A 45 0.10 -27.15 14.73
CA PHE A 45 0.05 -26.52 13.41
C PHE A 45 1.14 -25.47 13.32
N ILE A 46 1.91 -25.51 12.23
CA ILE A 46 3.03 -24.60 11.98
C ILE A 46 2.81 -23.93 10.63
N SER A 47 2.74 -22.61 10.65
CA SER A 47 2.73 -21.78 9.45
C SER A 47 4.05 -21.02 9.38
N TRP A 48 4.81 -21.26 8.31
CA TRP A 48 6.08 -20.55 8.10
C TRP A 48 5.84 -19.06 7.88
N VAL A 49 6.66 -18.23 8.53
CA VAL A 49 6.63 -16.77 8.37
C VAL A 49 7.96 -16.36 7.73
N ASP A 50 7.91 -15.84 6.51
CA ASP A 50 9.08 -15.27 5.86
C ASP A 50 9.49 -13.96 6.54
N ASN A 51 10.46 -14.08 7.46
CA ASN A 51 11.07 -12.95 8.18
C ASN A 51 12.33 -12.41 7.46
N SER A 52 12.52 -12.69 6.17
CA SER A 52 13.63 -12.09 5.42
C SER A 52 13.52 -10.56 5.43
N SER A 53 14.68 -9.88 5.51
CA SER A 53 14.74 -8.42 5.49
C SER A 53 14.07 -7.83 4.24
N SER A 54 14.16 -8.54 3.11
CA SER A 54 13.47 -8.20 1.86
C SER A 54 11.95 -8.31 1.97
N ALA A 55 11.41 -9.33 2.63
CA ALA A 55 9.96 -9.48 2.80
C ALA A 55 9.39 -8.40 3.73
N ARG A 56 10.09 -8.08 4.81
CA ARG A 56 9.71 -7.00 5.73
C ARG A 56 9.79 -5.63 5.07
N ALA A 57 10.84 -5.36 4.29
CA ALA A 57 10.97 -4.11 3.55
C ALA A 57 9.83 -3.90 2.54
N ARG A 58 9.39 -4.96 1.85
CA ARG A 58 8.24 -4.89 0.94
C ARG A 58 6.94 -4.62 1.70
N GLN A 59 6.71 -5.31 2.82
CA GLN A 59 5.51 -5.06 3.64
C GLN A 59 5.47 -3.64 4.21
N ASP A 60 6.60 -3.11 4.67
CA ASP A 60 6.69 -1.75 5.18
C ASP A 60 6.54 -0.70 4.07
N ALA A 61 7.08 -0.98 2.87
CA ALA A 61 6.87 -0.14 1.70
C ALA A 61 5.38 -0.10 1.31
N ILE A 62 4.71 -1.26 1.25
CA ILE A 62 3.27 -1.35 0.95
C ILE A 62 2.46 -0.57 2.00
N LYS A 63 2.71 -0.78 3.30
CA LYS A 63 2.03 -0.04 4.38
C LYS A 63 2.25 1.47 4.29
N LYS A 64 3.46 1.91 3.88
CA LYS A 64 3.76 3.34 3.70
C LYS A 64 3.00 3.91 2.50
N MET A 65 2.93 3.17 1.38
CA MET A 65 2.16 3.57 0.21
C MET A 65 0.67 3.64 0.51
N ASP A 66 0.12 2.64 1.21
CA ASP A 66 -1.30 2.62 1.61
C ASP A 66 -1.63 3.82 2.52
N ARG A 67 -0.76 4.12 3.49
CA ARG A 67 -0.93 5.30 4.36
C ARG A 67 -0.91 6.60 3.56
N ALA A 68 0.03 6.74 2.62
CA ALA A 68 0.10 7.92 1.77
C ALA A 68 -1.14 8.07 0.89
N LYS A 69 -1.63 6.97 0.31
CA LYS A 69 -2.84 6.96 -0.51
C LYS A 69 -4.07 7.38 0.29
N MET A 70 -4.23 6.87 1.51
CA MET A 70 -5.34 7.25 2.39
C MET A 70 -5.30 8.73 2.80
N ASP A 71 -4.10 9.29 2.99
CA ASP A 71 -3.92 10.73 3.28
C ASP A 71 -4.31 11.59 2.07
N ASP A 72 -3.91 11.19 0.86
CA ASP A 72 -4.26 11.90 -0.37
C ASP A 72 -5.75 11.82 -0.70
N GLU A 73 -6.38 10.66 -0.53
CA GLU A 73 -7.83 10.50 -0.69
C GLU A 73 -8.62 11.39 0.29
N GLN A 74 -8.15 11.50 1.54
CA GLN A 74 -8.76 12.39 2.53
C GLN A 74 -8.62 13.86 2.17
N ARG A 75 -7.44 14.28 1.67
CA ARG A 75 -7.24 15.65 1.18
C ARG A 75 -8.15 15.97 -0.01
N SER A 76 -8.16 15.10 -1.02
CA SER A 76 -9.00 15.29 -2.21
C SER A 76 -10.48 15.40 -1.85
N ARG A 77 -10.95 14.58 -0.89
CA ARG A 77 -12.35 14.64 -0.45
C ARG A 77 -12.71 15.97 0.22
N ARG A 78 -11.81 16.52 1.05
CA ARG A 78 -12.02 17.84 1.67
C ARG A 78 -12.09 18.95 0.62
N GLU A 79 -11.22 18.91 -0.37
CA GLU A 79 -11.22 19.90 -1.47
C GLU A 79 -12.51 19.82 -2.31
N LEU A 80 -12.99 18.61 -2.59
CA LEU A 80 -14.25 18.40 -3.31
C LEU A 80 -15.44 18.91 -2.50
N ASP A 81 -15.50 18.59 -1.20
CA ASP A 81 -16.57 19.05 -0.30
C ASP A 81 -16.60 20.59 -0.21
N GLU A 82 -15.42 21.24 -0.17
CA GLU A 82 -15.32 22.70 -0.20
C GLU A 82 -15.84 23.29 -1.53
N GLN A 83 -15.52 22.68 -2.67
CA GLN A 83 -16.01 23.14 -3.97
C GLN A 83 -17.53 22.98 -4.08
N ILE A 84 -18.08 21.86 -3.61
CA ILE A 84 -19.53 21.62 -3.57
C ILE A 84 -20.22 22.67 -2.69
N ARG A 85 -19.67 22.94 -1.49
CA ARG A 85 -20.22 23.95 -0.58
C ARG A 85 -20.23 25.34 -1.22
N ARG A 86 -19.12 25.76 -1.83
CA ARG A 86 -19.03 27.06 -2.53
C ARG A 86 -20.01 27.14 -3.70
N ALA A 87 -20.17 26.08 -4.48
CA ALA A 87 -21.13 26.02 -5.59
C ALA A 87 -22.59 26.09 -5.10
N GLN A 88 -22.92 25.41 -3.99
CA GLN A 88 -24.25 25.48 -3.37
C GLN A 88 -24.56 26.89 -2.85
N GLU A 89 -23.61 27.54 -2.19
CA GLU A 89 -23.74 28.93 -1.72
C GLU A 89 -23.96 29.91 -2.89
N GLN A 90 -23.28 29.70 -4.03
CA GLN A 90 -23.48 30.51 -5.25
C GLN A 90 -24.81 30.23 -5.96
N CYS A 91 -25.32 29.00 -5.91
CA CYS A 91 -26.64 28.65 -6.47
C CYS A 91 -27.81 29.10 -5.59
N ALA A 92 -27.62 29.21 -4.26
CA ALA A 92 -28.67 29.61 -3.32
C ALA A 92 -28.89 31.14 -3.24
N ALA A 93 -27.98 31.96 -3.80
CA ALA A 93 -28.18 33.40 -3.95
C ALA A 93 -28.99 33.72 -5.22
N PRO A 94 -30.16 34.40 -5.14
CA PRO A 94 -30.90 34.78 -6.34
C PRO A 94 -30.32 36.05 -7.01
N GLN A 95 -29.92 35.88 -8.29
CA GLN A 95 -29.83 36.85 -9.42
C GLN A 95 -28.44 37.30 -9.97
N ALA A 96 -28.16 36.80 -11.21
CA ALA A 96 -27.68 37.46 -12.46
C ALA A 96 -26.29 38.17 -12.57
N PRO A 97 -25.73 38.36 -13.79
CA PRO A 97 -25.34 37.38 -14.84
C PRO A 97 -23.82 37.44 -15.19
N ALA A 98 -23.29 36.30 -15.70
CA ALA A 98 -22.05 36.09 -16.47
C ALA A 98 -20.70 36.70 -15.99
N PRO A 99 -19.67 35.90 -15.67
CA PRO A 99 -18.29 36.39 -15.66
C PRO A 99 -17.73 36.40 -17.10
N THR A 100 -17.62 37.62 -17.61
CA THR A 100 -16.70 38.19 -18.60
C THR A 100 -15.65 37.25 -19.24
N PRO A 101 -15.53 37.19 -20.59
CA PRO A 101 -14.36 36.61 -21.23
C PRO A 101 -13.12 37.45 -20.88
N LEU A 102 -12.06 36.78 -20.41
CA LEU A 102 -10.79 37.39 -20.04
C LEU A 102 -10.19 38.15 -21.24
N PRO A 103 -9.73 39.40 -21.08
CA PRO A 103 -8.98 40.08 -22.12
C PRO A 103 -7.60 39.43 -22.27
N SER A 104 -7.37 38.79 -23.42
CA SER A 104 -6.03 38.35 -23.83
C SER A 104 -5.23 39.57 -24.26
N ASN A 105 -4.43 40.13 -23.34
CA ASN A 105 -3.46 41.16 -23.64
C ASN A 105 -2.05 40.58 -23.48
N ASN A 106 -1.42 40.25 -24.60
CA ASN A 106 0.02 40.37 -24.73
C ASN A 106 0.36 41.00 -26.08
N ALA A 107 0.42 42.33 -26.08
CA ALA A 107 1.17 43.07 -27.08
C ALA A 107 2.66 42.89 -26.77
N THR A 108 3.40 42.25 -27.68
CA THR A 108 4.83 42.51 -27.85
C THR A 108 5.03 43.13 -29.23
N ASN A 109 5.62 44.32 -29.18
CA ASN A 109 5.88 45.28 -30.24
C ASN A 109 6.67 44.74 -31.44
N GLY A 110 6.42 45.33 -32.61
CA GLY A 110 7.50 45.96 -33.39
C GLY A 110 7.73 45.49 -34.85
N LEU A 111 7.05 46.15 -35.80
CA LEU A 111 7.59 46.94 -36.94
C LEU A 111 6.70 46.82 -38.21
N PRO A 112 6.30 47.94 -38.84
CA PRO A 112 5.68 47.93 -40.16
C PRO A 112 6.77 47.95 -41.25
N GLN A 113 6.69 47.05 -42.24
CA GLN A 113 7.29 47.32 -43.54
C GLN A 113 6.17 47.61 -44.55
N SER A 114 6.30 48.82 -45.10
CA SER A 114 5.49 49.45 -46.13
C SER A 114 5.45 48.57 -47.39
N ASN A 115 4.25 48.40 -47.95
CA ASN A 115 4.04 47.83 -49.28
C ASN A 115 3.91 49.00 -50.27
N ASN A 116 4.75 49.01 -51.29
CA ASN A 116 4.65 49.92 -52.44
C ASN A 116 4.72 49.07 -53.71
N GLY A 117 3.66 49.11 -54.51
CA GLY A 117 3.46 48.37 -55.75
C GLY A 117 2.08 48.63 -56.32
#